data_AF-A0A2C9ENY7-F1
#
_entry.id   AF-A0A2C9ENY7-F1
#
_cell.length_a   1.000
_cell.length_b   1.000
_cell.length_c   1.000
_cell.angle_alpha   90.00
_cell.angle_beta   90.00
_cell.angle_gamma   90.00
#
_symmetry.space_group_name_H-M   'P 1'
#
loop_
_entity.id
_entity.type
_entity.pdbx_description
1 polymer ?
#
loop_
_entity_poly.entity_id
_entity_poly.type
_entity_poly.pdbx_seq_one_letter_code
_entity_poly.pdbx_strand_id
1 'polypeptide(L)'
;MGSYIQMSGIGSRLRQERERLGLSQKVFGEIGGVEANAQGKYESGDRAPKADYLSRVAAKGVDVLYVLTGSRIPIQSGGLSQTEEKVLDCYRALFKEDQDAICRLTSTLAELSASQGERRKAQVRE
;
A
#
# COMPACT_ATOMS: atom_id res chain seq x y z
N MET A 1 -31.07 7.12 18.91
CA MET A 1 -30.47 5.97 18.23
C MET A 1 -29.37 6.49 17.33
N GLY A 2 -28.12 6.20 17.67
CA GLY A 2 -26.94 6.74 17.00
C GLY A 2 -26.78 6.18 15.59
N SER A 3 -26.61 7.08 14.62
CA SER A 3 -26.16 6.76 13.29
C SER A 3 -24.65 6.48 13.36
N TYR A 4 -24.27 5.22 13.62
CA TYR A 4 -22.93 4.74 13.35
C TYR A 4 -22.70 4.86 11.84
N ILE A 5 -22.05 5.95 11.43
CA ILE A 5 -21.52 6.14 10.08
C ILE A 5 -20.75 4.85 9.76
N GLN A 6 -21.21 4.13 8.74
CA GLN A 6 -20.55 2.91 8.27
C GLN A 6 -19.10 3.24 7.87
N MET A 7 -18.18 3.04 8.82
CA MET A 7 -16.74 3.20 8.62
C MET A 7 -16.12 2.06 7.79
N SER A 8 -16.91 1.12 7.24
CA SER A 8 -16.42 -0.11 6.59
C SER A 8 -16.70 -0.22 5.08
N GLY A 9 -17.02 0.87 4.39
CA GLY A 9 -17.33 0.88 2.96
C GLY A 9 -16.15 1.16 2.03
N ILE A 10 -16.32 0.87 0.74
CA ILE A 10 -15.37 1.29 -0.33
C ILE A 10 -15.14 2.81 -0.29
N GLY A 11 -16.20 3.59 -0.04
CA GLY A 11 -16.13 5.05 0.04
C GLY A 11 -15.21 5.57 1.15
N SER A 12 -15.30 5.01 2.35
CA SER A 12 -14.44 5.42 3.48
C SER A 12 -12.98 5.09 3.22
N ARG A 13 -12.69 3.97 2.56
CA ARG A 13 -11.31 3.59 2.19
C ARG A 13 -10.78 4.42 1.04
N LEU A 14 -11.62 4.77 0.08
CA LEU A 14 -11.27 5.68 -1.01
C LEU A 14 -10.91 7.08 -0.48
N ARG A 15 -11.68 7.58 0.51
CA ARG A 15 -11.37 8.81 1.22
C ARG A 15 -10.02 8.74 1.95
N GLN A 16 -9.75 7.65 2.66
CA GLN A 16 -8.47 7.45 3.36
C GLN A 16 -7.29 7.48 2.39
N GLU A 17 -7.40 6.86 1.22
CA GLU A 17 -6.34 6.89 0.20
C GLU A 17 -6.16 8.29 -0.40
N ARG A 18 -7.24 9.03 -0.63
CA ARG A 18 -7.16 10.44 -1.05
C ARG A 18 -6.41 11.29 -0.01
N GLU A 19 -6.78 11.15 1.26
CA GLU A 19 -6.18 11.90 2.37
C GLU A 19 -4.71 11.51 2.57
N ARG A 20 -4.37 10.22 2.41
CA ARG A 20 -2.97 9.73 2.43
C ARG A 20 -2.11 10.39 1.35
N LEU A 21 -2.68 10.66 0.18
CA LEU A 21 -2.02 11.36 -0.93
C LEU A 21 -2.03 12.89 -0.77
N GLY A 22 -2.69 13.43 0.27
CA GLY A 22 -2.79 14.87 0.51
C GLY A 22 -3.65 15.61 -0.53
N LEU A 23 -4.58 14.91 -1.20
CA LEU A 23 -5.35 15.46 -2.31
C LEU A 23 -6.72 15.98 -1.86
N SER A 24 -7.19 17.07 -2.49
CA SER A 24 -8.57 17.55 -2.35
C SER A 24 -9.54 16.68 -3.15
N GLN A 25 -10.83 16.67 -2.78
CA GLN A 25 -11.86 15.92 -3.53
C GLN A 25 -11.95 16.35 -4.99
N LYS A 26 -11.72 17.64 -5.28
CA LYS A 26 -11.70 18.17 -6.64
C LYS A 26 -10.58 17.56 -7.46
N VAL A 27 -9.34 17.69 -6.98
CA VAL A 27 -8.15 17.16 -7.68
C VAL A 27 -8.24 15.64 -7.84
N PHE A 28 -8.74 14.95 -6.82
CA PHE A 28 -8.88 13.50 -6.86
C PHE A 28 -9.98 13.02 -7.82
N GLY A 29 -11.10 13.74 -7.87
CA GLY A 29 -12.14 13.54 -8.89
C GLY A 29 -11.58 13.73 -10.30
N GLU A 30 -10.85 14.82 -10.55
CA GLU A 30 -10.22 15.12 -11.84
C GLU A 30 -9.28 13.98 -12.30
N ILE A 31 -8.45 13.45 -11.40
CA ILE A 31 -7.61 12.27 -11.67
C ILE A 31 -8.47 11.08 -12.11
N GLY A 32 -9.56 10.83 -11.40
CA GLY A 32 -10.52 9.78 -11.70
C GLY A 32 -11.41 10.04 -12.92
N GLY A 33 -11.30 11.22 -13.55
CA GLY A 33 -12.15 11.63 -14.69
C GLY A 33 -13.59 11.97 -14.29
N VAL A 34 -13.81 12.44 -13.06
CA VAL A 34 -15.14 12.78 -12.53
C VAL A 34 -15.14 14.14 -11.84
N GLU A 35 -16.32 14.74 -11.71
CA GLU A 35 -16.51 15.99 -10.98
C GLU A 35 -16.34 15.81 -9.46
N ALA A 36 -15.99 16.89 -8.75
CA ALA A 36 -15.82 16.89 -7.29
C ALA A 36 -17.07 16.39 -6.53
N ASN A 37 -18.27 16.70 -7.05
CA ASN A 37 -19.54 16.20 -6.48
C ASN A 37 -19.67 14.68 -6.61
N ALA A 38 -19.23 14.10 -7.74
CA ALA A 38 -19.22 12.66 -7.91
C ALA A 38 -18.23 12.00 -6.94
N GLN A 39 -17.07 12.63 -6.70
CA GLN A 39 -16.12 12.18 -5.70
C GLN A 39 -16.71 12.17 -4.28
N GLY A 40 -17.43 13.22 -3.90
CA GLY A 40 -18.14 13.28 -2.63
C GLY A 40 -19.14 12.13 -2.46
N LYS A 41 -19.91 11.81 -3.51
CA LYS A 41 -20.86 10.67 -3.52
C LYS A 41 -20.18 9.30 -3.44
N TYR A 42 -18.96 9.18 -3.97
CA TYR A 42 -18.16 7.96 -3.80
C TYR A 42 -17.69 7.80 -2.36
N GLU A 43 -17.20 8.87 -1.74
CA GLU A 43 -16.68 8.86 -0.37
C GLU A 43 -17.77 8.68 0.69
N SER A 44 -18.98 9.19 0.46
CA SER A 44 -20.14 8.97 1.33
C SER A 44 -20.72 7.55 1.21
N GLY A 45 -20.41 6.84 0.12
CA GLY A 45 -20.99 5.53 -0.18
C GLY A 45 -22.33 5.59 -0.92
N ASP A 46 -22.84 6.78 -1.25
CA ASP A 46 -24.09 6.95 -2.02
C ASP A 46 -24.00 6.37 -3.43
N ARG A 47 -22.78 6.31 -3.98
CA ARG A 47 -22.50 5.73 -5.30
C ARG A 47 -21.22 4.92 -5.26
N ALA A 48 -21.19 3.80 -5.97
CA ALA A 48 -19.96 3.03 -6.15
C ALA A 48 -19.09 3.66 -7.28
N PRO A 49 -17.76 3.76 -7.09
CA PRO A 49 -16.84 4.12 -8.16
C PRO A 49 -16.79 3.01 -9.22
N LYS A 50 -16.62 3.39 -10.49
CA LYS A 50 -16.47 2.43 -11.59
C LYS A 50 -15.03 1.91 -11.69
N ALA A 51 -14.85 0.77 -12.36
CA ALA A 51 -13.52 0.19 -12.57
C ALA A 51 -12.56 1.16 -13.29
N ASP A 52 -13.03 1.89 -14.32
CA ASP A 52 -12.20 2.88 -15.04
C ASP A 52 -11.71 4.02 -14.12
N TYR A 53 -12.56 4.46 -13.18
CA TYR A 53 -12.17 5.44 -12.17
C TYR A 53 -11.05 4.88 -11.29
N LEU A 54 -11.22 3.64 -10.79
CA LEU A 54 -10.23 2.97 -9.92
C LEU A 54 -8.90 2.76 -10.64
N SER A 55 -8.93 2.38 -11.93
CA SER A 55 -7.73 2.24 -12.76
C SER A 55 -6.96 3.56 -12.89
N ARG A 56 -7.65 4.68 -13.11
CA ARG A 56 -7.01 6.00 -13.22
C ARG A 56 -6.36 6.46 -11.92
N VAL A 57 -7.05 6.28 -10.79
CA VAL A 57 -6.48 6.69 -9.48
C VAL A 57 -5.37 5.73 -9.01
N ALA A 58 -5.39 4.46 -9.42
CA ALA A 58 -4.27 3.53 -9.18
C ALA A 58 -2.96 4.03 -9.80
N ALA A 59 -3.02 4.61 -11.00
CA ALA A 59 -1.85 5.20 -11.66
C ALA A 59 -1.27 6.42 -10.90
N LYS A 60 -2.01 6.98 -9.94
CA LYS A 60 -1.55 8.03 -9.01
C LYS A 60 -1.21 7.51 -7.62
N GLY A 61 -1.06 6.19 -7.48
CA GLY A 61 -0.56 5.56 -6.26
C GLY A 61 -1.63 5.26 -5.22
N VAL A 62 -2.92 5.22 -5.61
CA VAL A 62 -3.99 4.69 -4.75
C VAL A 62 -3.88 3.17 -4.65
N ASP A 63 -3.92 2.64 -3.42
CA ASP A 63 -4.02 1.21 -3.17
C ASP A 63 -5.46 0.73 -3.45
N VAL A 64 -5.73 0.35 -4.70
CA VAL A 64 -7.06 -0.13 -5.10
C VAL A 64 -7.43 -1.44 -4.43
N LEU A 65 -6.46 -2.31 -4.08
CA LEU A 65 -6.78 -3.51 -3.33
C LEU A 65 -7.32 -3.12 -1.96
N TYR A 66 -6.63 -2.22 -1.25
CA TYR A 66 -7.12 -1.71 0.03
C TYR A 66 -8.50 -1.09 -0.10
N VAL A 67 -8.74 -0.26 -1.13
CA VAL A 67 -10.07 0.33 -1.38
C VAL A 67 -11.15 -0.74 -1.52
N LEU A 68 -10.88 -1.82 -2.25
CA LEU A 68 -11.86 -2.87 -2.52
C LEU A 68 -12.03 -3.84 -1.33
N THR A 69 -10.94 -4.32 -0.75
CA THR A 69 -10.94 -5.45 0.20
C THR A 69 -10.74 -5.05 1.65
N GLY A 70 -10.21 -3.85 1.91
CA GLY A 70 -9.79 -3.42 3.24
C GLY A 70 -8.43 -3.98 3.68
N SER A 71 -7.80 -4.86 2.89
CA SER A 71 -6.47 -5.37 3.15
C SER A 71 -5.43 -4.54 2.39
N ARG A 72 -4.52 -3.88 3.12
CA ARG A 72 -3.34 -3.26 2.50
C ARG A 72 -2.36 -4.35 2.12
N ILE A 73 -1.79 -4.24 0.92
CA ILE A 73 -0.61 -5.03 0.63
C ILE A 73 0.61 -4.32 1.22
N PRO A 74 1.46 -4.98 2.02
CA PRO A 74 2.75 -4.42 2.43
C PRO A 74 3.77 -4.29 1.29
N ILE A 75 3.36 -4.43 0.02
CA ILE A 75 4.29 -4.34 -1.11
C ILE A 75 4.63 -2.86 -1.29
N GLN A 76 5.88 -2.53 -1.00
CA GLN A 76 6.47 -1.23 -1.28
C GLN A 76 6.20 -0.85 -2.74
N SER A 77 5.92 0.43 -2.98
CA SER A 77 5.34 1.00 -4.20
C SER A 77 6.13 0.80 -5.52
N GLY A 78 7.11 -0.10 -5.58
CA GLY A 78 7.87 -0.47 -6.76
C GLY A 78 7.58 -1.87 -7.32
N GLY A 79 6.68 -2.65 -6.69
CA GLY A 79 6.59 -4.08 -6.97
C GLY A 79 7.85 -4.83 -6.52
N LEU A 80 7.87 -6.15 -6.68
CA LEU A 80 9.06 -6.95 -6.43
C LEU A 80 9.89 -7.03 -7.71
N SER A 81 11.20 -6.86 -7.62
CA SER A 81 12.12 -7.24 -8.68
C SER A 81 12.05 -8.75 -8.92
N GLN A 82 12.50 -9.19 -10.10
CA GLN A 82 12.49 -10.61 -10.46
C GLN A 82 13.34 -11.47 -9.50
N THR A 83 14.35 -10.89 -8.85
CA THR A 83 15.13 -11.58 -7.83
C THR A 83 14.32 -11.74 -6.54
N GLU A 84 13.63 -10.70 -6.10
CA GLU A 84 12.78 -10.75 -4.89
C GLU A 84 11.60 -11.70 -5.07
N GLU A 85 10.98 -11.72 -6.26
CA GLU A 85 9.91 -12.65 -6.60
C GLU A 85 10.38 -14.11 -6.48
N LYS A 86 11.53 -14.45 -7.09
CA LYS A 86 12.13 -15.79 -6.99
C LYS A 86 12.44 -16.19 -5.55
N VAL A 87 12.94 -15.27 -4.72
CA VAL A 87 13.22 -15.54 -3.31
C VAL A 87 11.93 -15.89 -2.56
N LEU A 88 10.84 -15.15 -2.79
CA LEU A 88 9.55 -15.45 -2.17
C LEU A 88 8.95 -16.77 -2.65
N ASP A 89 9.04 -17.09 -3.94
CA ASP A 89 8.54 -18.35 -4.48
C ASP A 89 9.27 -19.54 -3.86
N CYS A 90 10.61 -19.48 -3.82
CA CYS A 90 11.42 -20.49 -3.13
C CYS A 90 11.05 -20.59 -1.65
N TYR A 91 10.94 -19.46 -0.94
CA TYR A 91 10.61 -19.45 0.48
C TYR A 91 9.24 -20.09 0.79
N ARG A 92 8.22 -19.81 -0.05
CA ARG A 92 6.88 -20.38 0.11
C ARG A 92 6.81 -21.88 -0.14
N ALA A 93 7.74 -22.42 -0.94
CA ALA A 93 7.81 -23.86 -1.22
C ALA A 93 8.48 -24.68 -0.09
N LEU A 94 9.14 -24.02 0.85
CA LEU A 94 9.85 -24.68 1.96
C LEU A 94 8.92 -25.12 3.09
N PHE A 95 9.38 -26.10 3.87
CA PHE A 95 8.75 -26.49 5.12
C PHE A 95 8.90 -25.40 6.19
N LYS A 96 8.08 -25.50 7.25
CA LYS A 96 7.98 -24.45 8.27
C LYS A 96 9.31 -24.24 9.00
N GLU A 97 10.04 -25.33 9.26
CA GLU A 97 11.34 -25.33 9.93
C GLU A 97 12.39 -24.55 9.13
N ASP A 98 12.41 -24.76 7.81
CA ASP A 98 13.32 -24.09 6.89
C ASP A 98 12.96 -22.61 6.71
N GLN A 99 11.66 -22.30 6.64
CA GLN A 99 11.17 -20.92 6.63
C GLN A 99 11.60 -20.16 7.88
N ASP A 100 11.46 -20.77 9.07
CA ASP A 100 11.84 -20.14 10.33
C ASP A 100 13.37 -19.96 10.43
N ALA A 101 14.16 -20.90 9.89
CA ALA A 101 15.60 -20.76 9.80
C ALA A 101 16.02 -19.60 8.89
N ILE A 102 15.43 -19.50 7.69
CA ILE A 102 15.68 -18.41 6.76
C ILE A 102 15.29 -17.06 7.36
N CYS A 103 14.16 -16.98 8.07
CA CYS A 103 13.75 -15.77 8.76
C CYS A 103 14.82 -15.30 9.76
N ARG A 104 15.30 -16.19 10.64
CA ARG A 104 16.33 -15.83 11.64
C ARG A 104 17.62 -15.34 10.97
N LEU A 105 18.09 -16.06 9.96
CA LEU A 105 19.30 -15.71 9.22
C LEU A 105 19.17 -14.35 8.53
N THR A 106 18.05 -14.13 7.85
CA THR A 106 17.80 -12.88 7.12
C THR A 106 17.73 -11.68 8.05
N SER A 107 17.03 -11.81 9.19
CA SER A 107 16.97 -10.75 10.21
C SER A 107 18.36 -10.42 10.76
N THR A 108 19.15 -11.45 11.10
CA THR A 108 20.51 -11.26 11.65
C THR A 108 21.41 -10.55 10.64
N LEU A 109 21.38 -10.96 9.37
CA LEU A 109 22.18 -10.36 8.31
C LEU A 109 21.75 -8.91 8.01
N ALA A 110 20.45 -8.61 8.08
CA ALA A 110 19.93 -7.26 7.89
C ALA A 110 20.41 -6.31 9.01
N GLU A 111 20.34 -6.74 10.26
CA GLU A 111 20.84 -5.98 11.42
C GLU A 111 22.36 -5.74 11.34
N LEU A 112 23.13 -6.77 10.99
CA LEU A 112 24.58 -6.64 10.78
C LEU A 112 24.90 -5.66 9.64
N SER A 113 24.18 -5.74 8.52
CA SER A 113 24.39 -4.85 7.38
C SER A 113 24.09 -3.39 7.73
N ALA A 114 23.03 -3.13 8.51
CA ALA A 114 22.70 -1.80 9.00
C ALA A 114 23.82 -1.24 9.89
N SER A 115 24.28 -2.03 10.87
CA SER A 115 25.36 -1.61 11.78
C SER A 115 26.71 -1.38 11.08
N GLN A 116 27.04 -2.16 10.05
CA GLN A 116 28.23 -1.95 9.24
C GLN A 116 28.12 -0.69 8.35
N GLY A 117 26.92 -0.39 7.85
CA GLY A 117 26.65 0.83 7.11
C GLY A 117 26.84 2.10 7.94
N GLU A 118 26.44 2.08 9.21
CA GLU A 118 26.66 3.18 10.15
C GLU A 118 28.15 3.37 10.48
N ARG A 119 28.87 2.28 10.73
CA ARG A 119 30.33 2.32 10.97
C ARG A 119 31.11 2.86 9.77
N ARG A 120 30.76 2.45 8.55
CA ARG A 120 31.38 2.96 7.32
C ARG A 120 31.10 4.44 7.08
N LYS A 121 29.90 4.93 7.42
CA LYS A 121 29.55 6.36 7.29
C LYS A 121 30.26 7.25 8.30
N ALA A 122 30.53 6.74 9.51
CA ALA A 122 31.29 7.46 10.53
C ALA A 122 32.77 7.63 10.13
N GLN A 123 33.39 6.59 9.56
CA GLN A 123 34.81 6.60 9.17
C GLN A 123 35.13 7.43 7.93
N VAL A 124 34.14 7.79 7.09
CA VAL A 124 34.31 8.61 5.88
C VAL A 124 34.16 10.11 6.19
N ARG A 125 33.72 10.48 7.40
CA ARG A 125 33.50 11.88 7.82
C ARG A 125 34.65 12.47 8.65
N GLU A 126 35.72 11.71 8.86
CA GLU A 126 36.96 12.10 9.56
C GLU A 126 38.10 12.20 8.53
#